data_AF-A0A7C4HHR0-F1
#
_entry.id   AF-A0A7C4HHR0-F1
#
_cell.length_a   1.000
_cell.length_b   1.000
_cell.length_c   1.000
_cell.angle_alpha   90.00
_cell.angle_beta   90.00
_cell.angle_gamma   90.00
#
_symmetry.space_group_name_H-M   'P 1'
#
loop_
_entity.id
_entity.type
_entity.pdbx_description
1 polymer ?
#
loop_
_entity_poly.entity_id
_entity_poly.type
_entity_poly.pdbx_seq_one_letter_code
_entity_poly.pdbx_strand_id
1 'polypeptide(L)'
;VEKVKERGTRLLPETKVYVFGSVVRGDYHPMLSDIDVAVVSPGVPEGAAERVRIKLKLTEGFDESSLEIHLLTPKEWETYRRFIDVYREI
;
A
#
# COMPACT_ATOMS: atom_id res chain seq x y z
N VAL A 1 5.94 -8.13 0.05
CA VAL A 1 5.84 -6.72 -0.40
C VAL A 1 6.56 -6.42 -1.72
N GLU A 2 7.70 -7.05 -2.06
CA GLU A 2 8.36 -6.83 -3.37
C GLU A 2 7.45 -7.12 -4.58
N LYS A 3 6.67 -8.20 -4.55
CA LYS A 3 5.64 -8.49 -5.58
C LYS A 3 4.62 -7.36 -5.76
N VAL A 4 4.26 -6.64 -4.68
CA VAL A 4 3.34 -5.50 -4.75
C VAL A 4 4.00 -4.35 -5.50
N LYS A 5 5.29 -4.07 -5.24
CA LYS A 5 6.07 -3.08 -5.98
C LYS A 5 6.19 -3.43 -7.46
N GLU A 6 6.52 -4.68 -7.77
CA GLU A 6 6.61 -5.14 -9.16
C GLU A 6 5.28 -4.95 -9.89
N ARG A 7 4.16 -5.38 -9.30
CA ARG A 7 2.83 -5.19 -9.91
C ARG A 7 2.45 -3.71 -10.00
N GLY A 8 2.72 -2.94 -8.96
CA GLY A 8 2.44 -1.50 -8.92
C GLY A 8 3.14 -0.76 -10.06
N THR A 9 4.44 -0.99 -10.24
CA THR A 9 5.21 -0.38 -11.34
C THR A 9 4.73 -0.78 -12.74
N ARG A 10 4.13 -1.97 -12.91
CA ARG A 10 3.51 -2.39 -14.18
C ARG A 10 2.13 -1.77 -14.40
N LEU A 11 1.38 -1.53 -13.34
CA LEU A 11 0.00 -1.03 -13.39
C LEU A 11 -0.07 0.50 -13.43
N LEU A 12 0.90 1.16 -12.80
CA LEU A 12 0.87 2.59 -12.51
C LEU A 12 2.25 3.23 -12.72
N PRO A 13 2.30 4.42 -13.36
CA PRO A 13 3.56 5.12 -13.61
C PRO A 13 4.19 5.60 -12.30
N GLU A 14 5.52 5.70 -12.26
CA GLU A 14 6.26 6.32 -11.14
C GLU A 14 5.86 5.78 -9.76
N THR A 15 5.55 4.49 -9.69
CA THR A 15 5.05 3.86 -8.46
C THR A 15 6.14 3.79 -7.39
N LYS A 16 5.81 4.29 -6.19
CA LYS A 16 6.58 4.09 -4.96
C LYS A 16 5.78 3.26 -3.99
N VAL A 17 6.46 2.40 -3.24
CA VAL A 17 5.81 1.52 -2.27
C VAL A 17 6.42 1.76 -0.90
N TYR A 18 5.54 2.00 0.08
CA TYR A 18 5.89 2.23 1.47
C TYR A 18 5.26 1.16 2.33
N VAL A 19 6.03 0.59 3.24
CA VAL A 19 5.54 -0.34 4.25
C VAL A 19 5.49 0.39 5.59
N PHE A 20 4.41 0.21 6.34
CA PHE A 20 4.19 0.74 7.68
C PHE A 20 3.33 -0.22 8.50
N GLY A 21 2.95 0.20 9.71
CA GLY A 21 2.13 -0.61 10.61
C GLY A 21 2.93 -1.30 11.72
N SER A 22 2.28 -2.25 12.40
CA SER A 22 2.81 -2.98 13.57
C SER A 22 4.15 -3.66 13.29
N VAL A 23 4.36 -4.19 12.08
CA VAL A 23 5.63 -4.84 11.66
C VAL A 23 6.81 -3.87 11.62
N VAL A 24 6.58 -2.60 11.25
CA VAL A 24 7.66 -1.59 11.24
C VAL A 24 7.91 -1.03 12.64
N ARG A 25 6.89 -1.03 13.51
CA ARG A 25 6.98 -0.59 14.91
C ARG A 25 7.58 -1.65 15.86
N GLY A 26 7.57 -2.93 15.48
CA GLY A 26 8.08 -4.04 16.30
C GLY A 26 7.05 -4.65 17.26
N ASP A 27 5.83 -4.12 17.28
CA ASP A 27 4.73 -4.50 18.19
C ASP A 27 3.70 -5.37 17.45
N TYR A 28 4.12 -6.55 17.01
CA TYR A 28 3.28 -7.52 16.28
C TYR A 28 2.07 -7.97 17.12
N HIS A 29 0.85 -7.80 16.60
CA HIS A 29 -0.38 -8.24 17.27
C HIS A 29 -1.19 -9.14 16.32
N PRO A 30 -1.43 -10.41 16.67
CA PRO A 30 -2.01 -11.42 15.76
C PRO A 30 -3.50 -11.25 15.40
N MET A 31 -4.13 -10.12 15.78
CA MET A 31 -5.54 -9.83 15.48
C MET A 31 -5.73 -8.61 14.56
N LEU A 32 -4.64 -7.97 14.11
CA LEU A 32 -4.63 -6.84 13.20
C LEU A 32 -3.91 -7.25 11.91
N SER A 33 -4.23 -6.61 10.78
CA SER A 33 -3.47 -6.80 9.53
C SER A 33 -1.97 -6.69 9.82
N ASP A 34 -1.22 -7.70 9.44
CA ASP A 34 0.19 -7.83 9.82
C ASP A 34 1.06 -6.76 9.11
N ILE A 35 0.67 -6.30 7.92
CA ILE A 35 1.50 -5.40 7.09
C ILE A 35 0.62 -4.39 6.34
N ASP A 36 0.78 -3.10 6.67
CA ASP A 36 0.16 -2.02 5.89
C ASP A 36 1.11 -1.54 4.80
N VAL A 37 0.59 -1.40 3.58
CA VAL A 37 1.37 -0.98 2.41
C VAL A 37 0.68 0.18 1.69
N ALA A 38 1.38 1.30 1.54
CA ALA A 38 0.97 2.35 0.61
C ALA A 38 1.63 2.14 -0.74
N VAL A 39 0.81 2.07 -1.79
CA VAL A 39 1.22 2.16 -3.19
C VAL A 39 0.89 3.56 -3.66
N VAL A 40 1.92 4.34 -3.93
CA VAL A 40 1.83 5.77 -4.23
C VAL A 40 2.21 6.00 -5.69
N SER A 41 1.32 6.60 -6.47
CA SER A 41 1.59 6.93 -7.88
C SER A 41 0.74 8.12 -8.34
N PRO A 42 1.27 9.02 -9.19
CA PRO A 42 0.47 10.07 -9.82
C PRO A 42 -0.60 9.53 -10.77
N GLY A 43 -0.47 8.27 -11.24
CA GLY A 43 -1.45 7.62 -12.11
C GLY A 43 -2.60 6.93 -11.37
N VAL A 44 -2.70 7.07 -10.04
CA VAL A 44 -3.82 6.50 -9.29
C VAL A 44 -5.13 7.17 -9.73
N PRO A 45 -6.14 6.39 -10.15
CA PRO A 45 -7.40 6.95 -10.63
C PRO A 45 -8.24 7.56 -9.50
N GLU A 46 -9.05 8.55 -9.84
CA GLU A 46 -10.01 9.16 -8.91
C GLU A 46 -11.23 8.25 -8.69
N GLY A 47 -11.59 7.44 -9.69
CA GLY A 47 -12.78 6.57 -9.66
C GLY A 47 -12.63 5.40 -8.69
N ALA A 48 -13.60 5.25 -7.78
CA ALA A 48 -13.60 4.18 -6.77
C ALA A 48 -13.52 2.77 -7.38
N ALA A 49 -14.25 2.51 -8.48
CA ALA A 49 -14.28 1.20 -9.13
C ALA A 49 -12.90 0.80 -9.70
N GLU A 50 -12.16 1.75 -10.29
CA GLU A 50 -10.83 1.48 -10.85
C GLU A 50 -9.80 1.28 -9.76
N ARG A 51 -9.87 2.07 -8.68
CA ARG A 51 -9.02 1.88 -7.49
C ARG A 51 -9.22 0.48 -6.90
N VAL A 52 -10.46 0.00 -6.79
CA VAL A 52 -10.76 -1.36 -6.33
C VAL A 52 -10.15 -2.41 -7.26
N ARG A 53 -10.31 -2.26 -8.58
CA ARG A 53 -9.71 -3.19 -9.56
C ARG A 53 -8.18 -3.24 -9.45
N ILE A 54 -7.52 -2.10 -9.27
CA ILE A 54 -6.08 -2.04 -9.07
C ILE A 54 -5.69 -2.73 -7.76
N LYS A 55 -6.39 -2.43 -6.65
CA LYS A 55 -6.14 -3.06 -5.36
C LYS A 55 -6.24 -4.58 -5.44
N LEU A 56 -7.29 -5.12 -6.08
CA LEU A 56 -7.45 -6.57 -6.28
C LEU A 56 -6.28 -7.19 -7.04
N LYS A 57 -5.78 -6.54 -8.10
CA LYS A 57 -4.60 -7.01 -8.83
C LYS A 57 -3.32 -6.95 -7.99
N LEU A 58 -3.19 -5.93 -7.14
CA LEU A 58 -2.05 -5.81 -6.23
C LEU A 58 -2.06 -6.90 -5.15
N THR A 59 -3.23 -7.24 -4.61
CA THR A 59 -3.42 -8.26 -3.56
C THR A 59 -3.62 -9.69 -4.08
N GLU A 60 -3.74 -9.89 -5.40
CA GLU A 60 -4.00 -11.21 -5.99
C GLU A 60 -2.96 -12.27 -5.56
N GLY A 61 -3.41 -13.32 -4.86
CA GLY A 61 -2.54 -14.40 -4.36
C GLY A 61 -1.81 -14.08 -3.05
N PHE A 62 -2.20 -13.01 -2.34
CA PHE A 62 -1.92 -12.81 -0.92
C PHE A 62 -3.13 -13.22 -0.08
N ASP A 63 -2.90 -13.67 1.15
CA ASP A 63 -3.99 -13.84 2.13
C ASP A 63 -4.55 -12.46 2.51
N GLU A 64 -5.86 -12.28 2.34
CA GLU A 64 -6.56 -11.00 2.57
C GLU A 64 -6.45 -10.50 4.01
N SER A 65 -6.19 -11.41 4.97
CA SER A 65 -6.04 -11.08 6.39
C SER A 65 -4.66 -10.54 6.77
N SER A 66 -3.66 -10.63 5.89
CA SER A 66 -2.25 -10.33 6.23
C SER A 66 -1.73 -9.02 5.64
N LEU A 67 -2.43 -8.43 4.66
CA LEU A 67 -1.91 -7.31 3.87
C LEU A 67 -2.99 -6.28 3.54
N GLU A 68 -2.86 -5.08 4.12
CA GLU A 68 -3.73 -3.96 3.77
C GLU A 68 -3.04 -3.03 2.75
N ILE A 69 -3.69 -2.81 1.59
CA ILE A 69 -3.16 -1.92 0.55
C ILE A 69 -3.91 -0.58 0.53
N HIS A 70 -3.15 0.48 0.79
CA HIS A 70 -3.53 1.87 0.58
C HIS A 70 -3.03 2.34 -0.79
N LEU A 71 -3.94 2.48 -1.74
CA LEU A 71 -3.63 3.05 -3.05
C LEU A 71 -3.81 4.57 -2.96
N LEU A 72 -2.76 5.36 -3.19
CA LEU A 72 -2.75 6.80 -2.91
C LEU A 72 -2.04 7.59 -4.04
N THR A 73 -2.51 8.81 -4.31
CA THR A 73 -1.75 9.81 -5.07
C THR A 73 -0.61 10.38 -4.21
N PRO A 74 0.41 11.05 -4.80
CA PRO A 74 1.47 11.68 -4.02
C PRO A 74 0.94 12.71 -3.00
N LYS A 75 -0.13 13.43 -3.35
CA LYS A 75 -0.78 14.41 -2.47
C LYS A 75 -1.52 13.74 -1.31
N GLU A 76 -2.26 12.66 -1.59
CA GLU A 76 -2.90 11.85 -0.56
C GLU A 76 -1.85 11.26 0.40
N TRP A 77 -0.74 10.75 -0.14
CA TRP A 77 0.37 10.23 0.66
C TRP A 77 1.00 11.28 1.56
N GLU A 78 1.23 12.50 1.08
CA GLU A 78 1.78 13.59 1.88
C GLU A 78 0.92 13.90 3.13
N THR A 79 -0.40 13.79 2.98
CA THR A 79 -1.34 13.98 4.09
C THR A 79 -1.34 12.74 4.99
N TYR A 80 -1.43 11.55 4.40
CA TYR A 80 -1.54 10.28 5.10
C TYR A 80 -0.31 9.99 5.97
N ARG A 81 0.92 10.22 5.46
CA ARG A 81 2.18 9.98 6.19
C ARG A 81 2.34 10.84 7.45
N ARG A 82 1.54 11.89 7.64
CA ARG A 82 1.53 12.69 8.88
C ARG A 82 0.88 11.94 10.04
N PHE A 83 0.10 10.92 9.75
CA PHE A 83 -0.58 10.06 10.72
C PHE A 83 0.13 8.72 10.93
N ILE A 84 1.28 8.50 10.29
CA ILE A 84 2.08 7.30 10.46
C ILE A 84 3.35 7.67 11.24
N ASP A 85 3.64 6.94 12.31
CA ASP A 85 4.84 7.16 13.12
C ASP A 85 6.13 6.77 12.38
N VAL A 86 6.14 5.59 11.75
CA VAL A 86 7.30 5.02 11.04
C VAL A 86 6.85 4.32 9.77
N TYR A 87 7.56 4.57 8.67
CA TYR A 87 7.38 3.88 7.41
C TYR A 87 8.73 3.71 6.71
N ARG A 88 8.81 2.76 5.78
CA ARG A 88 10.00 2.49 4.96
C ARG A 88 9.62 2.36 3.49
N GLU A 89 10.32 3.08 2.62
CA GLU A 89 10.24 2.86 1.17
C GLU A 89 10.98 1.58 0.80
N ILE A 90 10.38 0.76 -0.06
CA ILE A 90 10.93 -0.52 -0.55
C ILE A 90 11.00 -0.56 -2.06
#